data_AF-A0A524QGC0-F1
#
_entry.id   AF-A0A524QGC0-F1
#
_cell.length_a   1.000
_cell.length_b   1.000
_cell.length_c   1.000
_cell.angle_alpha   90.00
_cell.angle_beta   90.00
_cell.angle_gamma   90.00
#
_symmetry.space_group_name_H-M   'P 1'
#
loop_
_entity.id
_entity.type
_entity.pdbx_description
1 polymer ?
#
loop_
_entity_poly.entity_id
_entity_poly.type
_entity_poly.pdbx_seq_one_letter_code
_entity_poly.pdbx_strand_id
1 'polypeptide(L)'
;MTHRIGPEKRARAAAAWPDILQQLATGATVLDACKAHGLERGHLWAYRADNPDLRQQWNDAMRDSADALFDEALDTARNSQLDSRHARNKCNVLQWAAEKRDPDRYAPRSRHDLTVRTLDLSPILLRAEQRLALARTVEGVVIGAPALPDALR
;
A
#
# COMPACT_ATOMS: atom_id res chain seq x y z
N MET A 1 0.27 16.42 21.89
CA MET A 1 1.15 17.53 22.34
C MET A 1 1.05 18.64 21.31
N THR A 2 0.36 19.73 21.64
CA THR A 2 0.22 20.89 20.75
C THR A 2 1.48 21.72 20.85
N HIS A 3 2.44 21.51 19.95
CA HIS A 3 3.62 22.36 19.86
C HIS A 3 3.17 23.76 19.41
N ARG A 4 3.12 24.72 20.34
CA ARG A 4 2.91 26.13 19.98
C ARG A 4 4.24 26.69 19.48
N ILE A 5 4.24 27.20 18.25
CA ILE A 5 5.39 27.88 17.66
C ILE A 5 5.22 29.40 17.82
N GLY A 6 6.26 30.08 18.32
CA GLY A 6 6.28 31.54 18.41
C GLY A 6 6.29 32.21 17.03
N PRO A 7 5.87 33.49 16.92
CA PRO A 7 5.75 34.19 15.64
C PRO A 7 7.08 34.28 14.88
N GLU A 8 8.20 34.50 15.58
CA GLU A 8 9.53 34.56 14.98
C GLU A 8 9.94 33.21 14.35
N LYS A 9 9.74 32.11 15.07
CA LYS A 9 10.04 30.76 14.58
C LYS A 9 9.12 30.37 13.43
N ARG A 10 7.86 30.81 13.45
CA ARG A 10 6.91 30.62 12.35
C ARG A 10 7.35 31.38 11.09
N ALA A 11 7.78 32.63 11.21
CA ALA A 11 8.31 33.40 10.08
C ALA A 11 9.58 32.75 9.50
N ARG A 12 10.46 32.24 10.36
CA ARG A 12 11.66 31.51 9.93
C ARG A 12 11.32 30.20 9.22
N ALA A 13 10.36 29.44 9.74
CA ALA A 13 9.87 28.23 9.10
C ALA A 13 9.26 28.53 7.72
N ALA A 14 8.50 29.61 7.58
CA ALA A 14 7.93 30.04 6.30
C ALA A 14 9.02 30.42 5.28
N ALA A 15 10.04 31.17 5.71
CA ALA A 15 11.15 31.56 4.83
C ALA A 15 12.01 30.36 4.40
N ALA A 16 12.23 29.39 5.29
CA ALA A 16 13.01 28.19 5.01
C ALA A 16 12.23 27.09 4.28
N TRP A 17 10.89 27.21 4.21
CA TRP A 17 10.02 26.14 3.74
C TRP A 17 10.37 25.61 2.34
N PRO A 18 10.59 26.44 1.31
CA PRO A 18 10.89 25.94 -0.04
C PRO A 18 12.20 25.13 -0.09
N ASP A 19 13.24 25.60 0.60
CA ASP A 19 14.54 24.92 0.64
C ASP A 19 14.45 23.59 1.41
N ILE A 20 13.71 23.57 2.53
CA ILE A 20 13.44 22.34 3.28
C ILE A 20 12.74 21.32 2.40
N LEU A 21 11.72 21.72 1.64
CA LEU A 21 11.02 20.82 0.72
C LEU A 21 11.96 20.26 -0.35
N GLN A 22 12.81 21.10 -0.93
CA GLN A 22 13.79 20.68 -1.93
C GLN A 22 14.81 19.69 -1.36
N GLN A 23 15.33 19.94 -0.16
CA GLN A 23 16.24 19.02 0.53
C GLN A 23 15.57 17.68 0.84
N LEU A 24 14.31 17.71 1.29
CA LEU A 24 13.56 16.48 1.52
C LEU A 24 13.34 15.69 0.24
N ALA A 25 12.91 16.36 -0.84
CA ALA A 25 12.71 15.76 -2.16
C ALA A 25 13.99 15.12 -2.73
N THR A 26 15.16 15.60 -2.33
CA THR A 26 16.47 15.03 -2.73
C THR A 26 16.98 13.94 -1.77
N GLY A 27 16.16 13.52 -0.81
CA GLY A 27 16.45 12.39 0.09
C GLY A 27 17.04 12.78 1.45
N ALA A 28 17.26 14.07 1.73
CA ALA A 28 17.80 14.51 3.01
C ALA A 28 16.89 14.11 4.19
N THR A 29 17.48 13.94 5.38
CA THR A 29 16.69 13.71 6.58
C THR A 29 16.04 15.01 7.04
N VAL A 30 14.85 14.90 7.66
CA VAL A 30 14.16 16.06 8.24
C VAL A 30 15.04 16.77 9.27
N LEU A 31 15.86 16.01 10.02
CA LEU A 31 16.75 16.59 11.02
C LEU A 31 17.81 17.47 10.37
N ASP A 32 18.42 17.01 9.28
CA ASP A 32 19.49 17.74 8.60
C ASP A 32 18.93 18.98 7.91
N ALA A 33 17.78 18.85 7.23
CA ALA A 33 17.07 19.98 6.64
C ALA A 33 16.67 21.04 7.69
N CYS A 34 16.24 20.62 8.89
CA CYS A 34 15.93 21.57 9.98
C CYS A 34 17.18 22.28 10.50
N LYS A 35 18.28 21.54 10.69
CA LYS A 35 19.54 22.06 11.24
C LYS A 35 20.12 23.17 10.37
N ALA A 36 20.03 23.05 9.05
CA ALA A 36 20.49 24.06 8.09
C ALA A 36 19.85 25.45 8.33
N HIS A 37 18.66 25.51 8.91
CA HIS A 37 17.91 26.75 9.17
C HIS A 37 17.75 27.09 10.66
N GLY A 38 18.44 26.38 11.56
CA GLY A 38 18.31 26.57 13.00
C GLY A 38 16.89 26.31 13.52
N LEU A 39 16.21 25.36 12.89
CA LEU A 39 14.89 24.88 13.27
C LEU A 39 15.01 23.51 13.94
N GLU A 40 13.93 23.12 14.60
CA GLU A 40 13.80 21.79 15.18
C GLU A 40 12.62 21.11 14.51
N ARG A 41 12.59 19.77 14.51
CA ARG A 41 11.50 19.01 13.90
C ARG A 41 10.12 19.41 14.43
N GLY A 42 10.02 19.71 15.73
CA GLY A 42 8.79 20.17 16.37
C GLY A 42 8.27 21.49 15.79
N HIS A 43 9.16 22.40 15.37
CA HIS A 43 8.79 23.67 14.75
C HIS A 43 8.10 23.45 13.40
N LEU A 44 8.63 22.56 12.54
CA LEU A 44 7.99 22.25 11.26
C LEU A 44 6.63 21.58 11.44
N TRP A 45 6.53 20.66 12.39
CA TRP A 45 5.25 20.01 12.70
C TRP A 45 4.20 21.00 13.16
N ALA A 46 4.57 21.96 14.01
CA ALA A 46 3.70 23.05 14.43
C ALA A 46 3.35 23.99 13.28
N TYR A 47 4.29 24.28 12.38
CA TYR A 47 4.10 25.18 11.24
C TYR A 47 3.05 24.64 10.25
N ARG A 48 3.09 23.34 9.95
CA ARG A 48 2.15 22.70 9.02
C ARG A 48 0.84 22.21 9.64
N ALA A 49 0.73 22.19 10.97
CA ALA A 49 -0.37 21.50 11.66
C ALA A 49 -1.75 21.96 11.18
N ASP A 50 -1.92 23.28 11.02
CA ASP A 50 -3.21 23.92 10.77
C ASP A 50 -3.41 24.33 9.29
N ASN A 51 -2.43 24.09 8.42
CA ASN A 51 -2.48 24.48 7.01
C ASN A 51 -2.47 23.24 6.09
N PRO A 52 -3.60 22.92 5.42
CA PRO A 52 -3.68 21.75 4.55
C PRO A 52 -2.74 21.82 3.34
N ASP A 53 -2.51 23.00 2.77
CA ASP A 53 -1.65 23.18 1.61
C ASP A 53 -0.19 22.89 1.95
N LEU A 54 0.28 23.36 3.12
CA LEU A 54 1.62 23.02 3.61
C LEU A 54 1.77 21.51 3.87
N ARG A 55 0.72 20.85 4.36
CA ARG A 55 0.76 19.39 4.51
C ARG A 55 0.84 18.69 3.17
N GLN A 56 0.13 19.18 2.16
CA GLN A 56 0.17 18.61 0.82
C GLN A 56 1.56 18.76 0.19
N GLN A 57 2.12 19.98 0.20
CA GLN A 57 3.48 20.24 -0.30
C GLN A 57 4.54 19.36 0.38
N TRP A 58 4.40 19.18 1.71
CA TRP A 58 5.26 18.26 2.46
C TRP A 58 5.12 16.82 1.97
N ASN A 59 3.90 16.34 1.79
CA ASN A 59 3.65 14.98 1.35
C ASN A 59 4.17 14.74 -0.06
N ASP A 60 4.02 15.72 -0.95
CA ASP A 60 4.56 15.65 -2.31
C ASP A 60 6.10 15.56 -2.28
N ALA A 61 6.77 16.43 -1.53
CA ALA A 61 8.23 16.37 -1.38
C ALA A 61 8.70 15.04 -0.75
N MET A 62 7.96 14.51 0.22
CA MET A 62 8.25 13.19 0.79
C MET A 62 8.05 12.08 -0.23
N ARG A 63 7.01 12.13 -1.08
CA ARG A 63 6.83 11.14 -2.15
C ARG A 63 7.99 11.20 -3.15
N ASP A 64 8.34 12.40 -3.61
CA ASP A 64 9.40 12.60 -4.61
C ASP A 64 10.77 12.09 -4.14
N SER A 65 11.01 12.17 -2.83
CA SER A 65 12.23 11.66 -2.23
C SER A 65 12.39 10.14 -2.22
N ALA A 66 11.33 9.38 -2.51
CA ALA A 66 11.41 7.93 -2.59
C ALA A 66 12.40 7.47 -3.67
N ASP A 67 12.42 8.17 -4.81
CA ASP A 67 13.36 7.92 -5.91
C ASP A 67 14.80 8.18 -5.46
N ALA A 68 15.06 9.31 -4.80
CA ALA A 68 16.39 9.66 -4.30
C ALA A 68 16.92 8.65 -3.28
N LEU A 69 16.06 8.17 -2.37
CA LEU A 69 16.44 7.13 -1.40
C LEU A 69 16.74 5.79 -2.07
N PHE A 70 15.99 5.44 -3.12
CA PHE A 70 16.21 4.22 -3.87
C PHE A 70 17.53 4.27 -4.63
N ASP A 71 17.83 5.39 -5.28
CA ASP A 71 19.11 5.60 -5.96
C ASP A 71 20.30 5.55 -4.98
N GLU A 72 20.17 6.18 -3.79
CA GLU A 72 21.19 6.07 -2.74
C GLU A 72 21.39 4.61 -2.28
N ALA A 73 20.32 3.80 -2.25
CA ALA A 73 20.43 2.39 -1.91
C ALA A 73 21.21 1.61 -2.97
N LEU A 74 21.04 1.94 -4.26
CA LEU A 74 21.80 1.35 -5.37
C LEU A 74 23.27 1.76 -5.31
N ASP A 75 23.55 3.03 -5.05
CA ASP A 75 24.92 3.53 -4.92
C ASP A 75 25.63 2.91 -3.71
N THR A 76 24.92 2.78 -2.59
CA THR A 76 25.42 2.07 -1.39
C THR A 76 25.76 0.61 -1.71
N ALA A 77 24.91 -0.08 -2.48
CA ALA A 77 25.14 -1.48 -2.85
C ALA A 77 26.34 -1.66 -3.81
N ARG A 78 26.63 -0.64 -4.63
CA ARG A 78 27.77 -0.64 -5.57
C ARG A 78 29.09 -0.26 -4.91
N ASN A 79 29.05 0.38 -3.74
CA ASN A 79 30.25 0.85 -3.06
C ASN A 79 31.01 -0.31 -2.38
N SER A 80 32.07 -0.78 -3.05
CA SER A 80 32.93 -1.85 -2.55
C SER A 80 33.83 -1.47 -1.38
N GLN A 81 33.89 -0.19 -0.99
CA GLN A 81 34.70 0.28 0.14
C GLN A 81 33.95 0.22 1.47
N LEU A 82 32.63 0.06 1.45
CA LEU A 82 31.83 -0.06 2.66
C LEU A 82 31.91 -1.48 3.24
N ASP A 83 31.86 -1.58 4.57
CA ASP A 83 31.65 -2.88 5.22
C ASP A 83 30.34 -3.51 4.75
N SER A 84 30.38 -4.79 4.39
CA SER A 84 29.24 -5.49 3.78
C SER A 84 28.00 -5.53 4.67
N ARG A 85 28.17 -5.64 6.00
CA ARG A 85 27.04 -5.64 6.95
C ARG A 85 26.46 -4.25 7.07
N HIS A 86 27.31 -3.23 7.14
CA HIS A 86 26.89 -1.84 7.16
C HIS A 86 26.13 -1.45 5.88
N ALA A 87 26.68 -1.79 4.70
CA ALA A 87 26.06 -1.53 3.41
C ALA A 87 24.69 -2.20 3.30
N ARG A 88 24.59 -3.49 3.67
CA ARG A 88 23.32 -4.22 3.68
C ARG A 88 22.28 -3.56 4.59
N ASN A 89 22.66 -3.18 5.80
CA ASN A 89 21.75 -2.53 6.74
C ASN A 89 21.26 -1.18 6.19
N LYS A 90 22.16 -0.39 5.62
CA LYS A 90 21.83 0.90 5.02
C LYS A 90 20.87 0.73 3.83
N CYS A 91 21.16 -0.19 2.90
CA CYS A 91 20.26 -0.49 1.78
C CYS A 91 18.86 -0.90 2.26
N ASN A 92 18.76 -1.76 3.29
CA ASN A 92 17.48 -2.19 3.84
C ASN A 92 16.67 -1.01 4.43
N VAL A 93 17.33 -0.12 5.17
CA VAL A 93 16.68 1.07 5.74
C VAL A 93 16.20 2.02 4.64
N LEU A 94 17.01 2.24 3.61
CA LEU A 94 16.66 3.09 2.47
C LEU A 94 15.50 2.52 1.66
N GLN A 95 15.51 1.22 1.36
CA GLN A 95 14.41 0.54 0.66
C GLN A 95 13.10 0.61 1.46
N TRP A 96 13.17 0.32 2.77
CA TRP A 96 12.01 0.44 3.66
C TRP A 96 11.49 1.88 3.70
N ALA A 97 12.38 2.87 3.75
CA ALA A 97 11.98 4.28 3.75
C ALA A 97 11.32 4.68 2.41
N ALA A 98 11.86 4.26 1.27
CA ALA A 98 11.27 4.48 -0.05
C ALA A 98 9.86 3.86 -0.14
N GLU A 99 9.70 2.62 0.33
CA GLU A 99 8.39 1.93 0.40
C GLU A 99 7.37 2.74 1.20
N LYS A 100 7.74 3.31 2.35
CA LYS A 100 6.80 4.10 3.17
C LYS A 100 6.50 5.47 2.60
N ARG A 101 7.36 6.00 1.73
CA ARG A 101 7.18 7.33 1.10
C ARG A 101 6.35 7.26 -0.18
N ASP A 102 6.54 6.24 -1.00
CA ASP A 102 5.73 5.98 -2.20
C ASP A 102 5.40 4.47 -2.32
N PRO A 103 4.34 4.01 -1.62
CA PRO A 103 3.94 2.61 -1.66
C PRO A 103 3.49 2.13 -3.04
N ASP A 104 2.87 3.00 -3.84
CA ASP A 104 2.33 2.60 -5.15
C ASP A 104 3.45 2.14 -6.09
N ARG A 105 4.62 2.78 -5.97
CA ARG A 105 5.80 2.48 -6.78
C ARG A 105 6.69 1.40 -6.15
N TYR A 106 6.99 1.51 -4.86
CA TYR A 106 8.05 0.73 -4.21
C TYR A 106 7.56 -0.41 -3.31
N ALA A 107 6.25 -0.52 -3.04
CA ALA A 107 5.77 -1.62 -2.22
C ALA A 107 6.00 -3.00 -2.88
N PRO A 108 6.30 -4.02 -2.06
CA PRO A 108 6.44 -5.38 -2.57
C PRO A 108 5.14 -5.84 -3.20
N ARG A 109 5.19 -6.20 -4.49
CA ARG A 109 4.04 -6.71 -5.25
C ARG A 109 3.93 -8.22 -5.05
N SER A 110 2.92 -8.67 -4.31
CA SER A 110 2.58 -10.09 -4.23
C SER A 110 1.48 -10.44 -5.24
N ARG A 111 1.74 -11.44 -6.08
CA ARG A 111 0.70 -12.09 -6.90
C ARG A 111 0.26 -13.35 -6.17
N HIS A 112 -0.92 -13.32 -5.59
CA HIS A 112 -1.51 -14.52 -4.98
C HIS A 112 -2.24 -15.32 -6.05
N ASP A 113 -1.69 -16.47 -6.41
CA ASP A 113 -2.41 -17.46 -7.21
C ASP A 113 -3.32 -18.27 -6.28
N LEU A 114 -4.60 -17.91 -6.27
CA LEU A 114 -5.61 -18.63 -5.50
C LEU A 114 -6.06 -19.84 -6.31
N THR A 115 -5.31 -20.95 -6.21
CA THR A 115 -5.81 -22.24 -6.70
C THR A 115 -6.93 -22.72 -5.79
N VAL A 116 -8.18 -22.46 -6.17
CA VAL A 116 -9.36 -22.97 -5.46
C VAL A 116 -9.44 -24.49 -5.66
N ARG A 117 -9.00 -25.25 -4.66
CA ARG A 117 -9.00 -26.74 -4.70
C ARG A 117 -10.35 -27.37 -4.38
N THR A 118 -11.26 -26.63 -3.76
CA THR A 118 -12.57 -27.14 -3.34
C THR A 118 -13.63 -26.10 -3.64
N LEU A 119 -14.42 -26.34 -4.68
CA LEU A 119 -15.68 -25.64 -4.87
C LEU A 119 -16.73 -26.39 -4.04
N ASP A 120 -17.31 -25.73 -3.04
CA ASP A 120 -18.48 -26.28 -2.36
C ASP A 120 -19.70 -26.18 -3.29
N LEU A 121 -20.06 -27.31 -3.90
CA LEU A 121 -21.19 -27.42 -4.81
C LEU A 121 -22.51 -27.69 -4.09
N SER A 122 -22.50 -27.89 -2.76
CA SER A 122 -23.69 -28.22 -1.96
C SER A 122 -24.84 -27.22 -2.16
N PRO A 123 -24.60 -25.88 -2.26
CA PRO A 123 -25.69 -24.93 -2.52
C PRO A 123 -26.32 -25.07 -3.91
N ILE A 124 -25.54 -25.48 -4.91
CA ILE A 124 -26.01 -25.70 -6.28
C ILE A 124 -26.87 -26.96 -6.33
N LEU A 125 -26.40 -28.03 -5.69
CA LEU A 125 -27.13 -29.30 -5.59
C LEU A 125 -28.46 -29.12 -4.86
N LEU A 126 -28.47 -28.41 -3.72
CA LEU A 126 -29.69 -28.13 -2.96
C LEU A 126 -30.74 -27.36 -3.79
N ARG A 127 -30.31 -26.36 -4.58
CA ARG A 127 -31.21 -25.62 -5.48
C ARG A 127 -31.73 -26.50 -6.62
N ALA A 128 -30.92 -27.42 -7.14
CA ALA A 128 -31.34 -28.36 -8.17
C ALA A 128 -32.41 -29.33 -7.63
N GLU A 129 -32.23 -29.85 -6.43
CA GLU A 129 -33.21 -30.71 -5.76
C GLU A 129 -34.53 -29.99 -5.50
N GLN A 130 -34.49 -28.73 -5.05
CA GLN A 130 -35.69 -27.91 -4.85
C GLN A 130 -36.46 -27.70 -6.16
N ARG A 131 -35.78 -27.42 -7.27
CA ARG A 131 -36.42 -27.30 -8.60
C ARG A 131 -37.03 -28.63 -9.06
N LEU A 132 -36.33 -29.73 -8.85
CA LEU A 132 -36.82 -31.07 -9.19
C LEU A 132 -38.07 -31.42 -8.38
N ALA A 133 -38.08 -31.12 -7.08
CA ALA A 133 -39.24 -31.35 -6.21
C ALA A 133 -40.47 -30.53 -6.66
N LEU A 134 -40.26 -29.27 -7.06
CA LEU A 134 -41.31 -28.41 -7.61
C LEU A 134 -41.82 -28.92 -8.96
N ALA A 135 -40.95 -29.44 -9.83
CA ALA A 135 -41.37 -30.03 -11.11
C ALA A 135 -42.15 -31.34 -10.91
N ARG A 136 -41.71 -32.20 -9.98
CA ARG A 136 -42.39 -33.45 -9.62
C ARG A 136 -43.78 -33.26 -9.01
N THR A 137 -44.04 -32.10 -8.40
CA THR A 137 -45.38 -31.78 -7.86
C THR A 137 -46.36 -31.30 -8.95
N VAL A 138 -45.87 -30.92 -10.13
CA VAL A 138 -46.70 -30.49 -11.27
C VAL A 138 -47.12 -31.67 -12.16
N GLU A 139 -46.33 -32.74 -12.22
CA GLU A 139 -46.67 -33.96 -12.98
C GLU A 139 -47.52 -34.95 -12.17
N GLY A 140 -48.71 -34.51 -11.76
CA GLY A 140 -49.80 -35.39 -11.32
C GLY A 140 -50.50 -36.14 -12.46
N VAL A 141 -49.85 -36.34 -13.61
CA VAL A 141 -50.34 -37.21 -14.68
C VAL A 141 -49.24 -38.21 -15.02
N VAL A 142 -49.29 -39.36 -14.34
CA VAL A 142 -48.58 -40.56 -14.78
C VAL A 142 -49.23 -41.02 -16.08
N ILE A 143 -48.68 -40.64 -17.23
CA ILE A 143 -48.95 -41.37 -18.48
C ILE A 143 -48.23 -42.70 -18.31
N GLY A 144 -48.99 -43.74 -17.96
CA GLY A 144 -48.49 -45.10 -17.94
C GLY A 144 -47.89 -45.43 -19.30
N ALA A 145 -46.58 -45.64 -19.34
CA ALA A 145 -45.96 -46.26 -20.49
C ALA A 145 -46.62 -47.63 -20.67
N PRO A 146 -47.17 -47.97 -21.86
CA PRO A 146 -47.72 -49.30 -22.08
C PRO A 146 -46.58 -50.30 -21.91
N ALA A 147 -46.80 -51.29 -21.04
CA ALA A 147 -45.87 -52.38 -20.80
C ALA A 147 -45.45 -53.01 -22.14
N LEU A 148 -44.13 -53.09 -22.38
CA LEU A 148 -43.58 -53.85 -23.50
C LEU A 148 -44.03 -55.32 -23.33
N PRO A 149 -44.64 -55.94 -24.35
CA PRO A 149 -45.08 -57.32 -24.25
C PRO A 149 -43.88 -58.25 -24.08
N ASP A 150 -44.02 -59.14 -23.11
CA ASP A 150 -43.06 -60.15 -22.69
C ASP A 150 -42.97 -61.24 -23.77
N ALA A 151 -42.25 -60.95 -24.85
CA ALA A 151 -41.93 -61.90 -25.89
C ALA A 151 -40.47 -61.74 -26.27
N LEU A 152 -39.62 -62.53 -25.61
CA LEU A 152 -38.51 -63.32 -26.19
C LEU A 152 -37.68 -63.89 -25.02
N ARG A 153 -38.09 -65.09 -24.57
CA ARG A 153 -37.16 -66.07 -23.98
C ARG A 153 -36.56 -66.90 -25.11
#